data_AF-A0A7V5ZDK1-F1
#
_entry.id   AF-A0A7V5ZDK1-F1
#
_cell.length_a   1.000
_cell.length_b   1.000
_cell.length_c   1.000
_cell.angle_alpha   90.00
_cell.angle_beta   90.00
_cell.angle_gamma   90.00
#
_symmetry.space_group_name_H-M   'P 1'
#
loop_
_entity.id
_entity.type
_entity.pdbx_description
1 polymer ?
#
loop_
_entity_poly.entity_id
_entity_poly.type
_entity_poly.pdbx_seq_one_letter_code
_entity_poly.pdbx_strand_id
1 'polypeptide(L)'
;MSRMQKWLWALGIGCVWMASARAQALPPAVQRRIDAIFSRMVDRCIVQIDRWWHDGQHEQLINMTYFVIAFDPHYIEGYENAGWLLWSSNRDEEAVALYERGIRNNPDAYDMYYELGQYYYLRKKDYAKAREYLERAIQYPCDWFVWNTLGHVYARLGERQKAIETWQELLRRFPMMPVNQMEAVRKNLRDLMTREETPSAGETSQP
;
A
#
# COMPACT_ATOMS: atom_id res chain seq x y z
N MET A 1 -11.57 -55.61 -7.97
CA MET A 1 -12.35 -54.38 -7.72
C MET A 1 -13.82 -54.73 -7.70
N SER A 2 -14.51 -54.47 -6.60
CA SER A 2 -15.93 -54.81 -6.44
C SER A 2 -16.80 -53.98 -7.40
N ARG A 3 -17.98 -54.49 -7.77
CA ARG A 3 -18.97 -53.72 -8.56
C ARG A 3 -19.22 -52.33 -7.94
N MET A 4 -19.18 -52.23 -6.62
CA MET A 4 -19.37 -51.00 -5.84
C MET A 4 -18.27 -49.95 -6.08
N GLN A 5 -17.02 -50.37 -6.28
CA GLN A 5 -15.91 -49.47 -6.61
C GLN A 5 -16.05 -48.83 -8.00
N LYS A 6 -16.61 -49.54 -8.99
CA LYS A 6 -16.85 -48.99 -10.34
C LYS A 6 -17.94 -47.90 -10.35
N TRP A 7 -18.95 -48.04 -9.49
CA TRP A 7 -20.01 -47.03 -9.34
C TRP A 7 -19.51 -45.76 -8.65
N LEU A 8 -18.64 -45.88 -7.66
CA LEU A 8 -18.05 -44.72 -6.97
C LEU A 8 -17.13 -43.91 -7.88
N TRP A 9 -16.36 -44.57 -8.75
CA TRP A 9 -15.56 -43.88 -9.77
C TRP A 9 -16.42 -43.23 -10.86
N ALA A 10 -17.52 -43.86 -11.29
CA ALA A 10 -18.44 -43.30 -12.28
C ALA A 10 -19.22 -42.08 -11.74
N LEU A 11 -19.62 -42.10 -10.46
CA LEU A 11 -20.25 -40.96 -9.79
C LEU A 11 -19.25 -39.81 -9.54
N GLY A 12 -18.02 -40.12 -9.11
CA GLY A 12 -16.98 -39.13 -8.89
C GLY A 12 -16.56 -38.40 -10.17
N ILE A 13 -16.38 -39.15 -11.28
CA ILE A 13 -16.07 -38.56 -12.59
C ILE A 13 -17.30 -37.80 -13.13
N GLY A 14 -18.52 -38.30 -12.94
CA GLY A 14 -19.75 -37.63 -13.39
C GLY A 14 -20.04 -36.30 -12.68
N CYS A 15 -19.73 -36.18 -11.39
CA CYS A 15 -19.84 -34.91 -10.64
C CYS A 15 -18.80 -33.89 -11.09
N VAL A 16 -17.56 -34.32 -11.36
CA VAL A 16 -16.52 -33.46 -11.92
C VAL A 16 -16.85 -33.08 -13.37
N TRP A 17 -17.42 -33.99 -14.15
CA TRP A 17 -17.86 -33.71 -15.52
C TRP A 17 -19.05 -32.74 -15.55
N MET A 18 -20.05 -32.88 -14.67
CA MET A 18 -21.15 -31.91 -14.53
C MET A 18 -20.69 -30.55 -13.98
N ALA A 19 -19.72 -30.52 -13.07
CA ALA A 19 -19.09 -29.27 -12.64
C ALA A 19 -18.27 -28.61 -13.75
N SER A 20 -17.68 -29.40 -14.65
CA SER A 20 -16.92 -28.92 -15.82
C SER A 20 -17.78 -28.69 -17.08
N ALA A 21 -19.01 -29.20 -17.12
CA ALA A 21 -19.93 -29.06 -18.22
C ALA A 21 -20.65 -27.72 -18.13
N ARG A 22 -19.92 -26.65 -18.48
CA ARG A 22 -20.42 -25.29 -18.70
C ARG A 22 -21.46 -24.86 -17.67
N ALA A 23 -21.03 -24.17 -16.62
CA ALA A 23 -21.84 -23.05 -16.15
C ALA A 23 -22.17 -22.21 -17.39
N GLN A 24 -23.39 -22.33 -17.92
CA GLN A 24 -23.81 -21.52 -19.05
C GLN A 24 -23.69 -20.08 -18.56
N ALA A 25 -22.80 -19.32 -19.20
CA ALA A 25 -22.65 -17.91 -18.91
C ALA A 25 -24.05 -17.29 -18.93
N LEU A 26 -24.42 -16.62 -17.85
CA LEU A 26 -25.75 -16.03 -17.70
C LEU A 26 -26.04 -15.13 -18.92
N PRO A 27 -27.30 -15.05 -19.37
CA PRO A 27 -27.65 -14.14 -20.45
C PRO A 27 -27.11 -12.73 -20.15
N PRO A 28 -26.52 -11.99 -21.12
CA PRO A 28 -25.87 -10.72 -20.84
C PRO A 28 -26.77 -9.68 -20.14
N ALA A 29 -28.09 -9.75 -20.36
CA ALA A 29 -29.06 -8.92 -19.64
C ALA A 29 -29.17 -9.28 -18.15
N VAL A 30 -29.09 -10.57 -17.81
CA VAL A 30 -29.11 -11.05 -16.41
C VAL A 30 -27.79 -10.72 -15.73
N GLN A 31 -26.65 -10.95 -16.40
CA GLN A 31 -25.33 -10.58 -15.87
C GLN A 31 -25.26 -9.09 -15.53
N ARG A 32 -25.66 -8.21 -16.46
CA ARG A 32 -25.69 -6.75 -16.20
C ARG A 32 -26.57 -6.35 -15.02
N ARG A 33 -27.70 -7.04 -14.81
CA ARG A 33 -28.57 -6.76 -13.64
C ARG A 33 -27.92 -7.20 -12.34
N ILE A 34 -27.24 -8.35 -12.35
CA ILE A 34 -26.48 -8.85 -11.20
C ILE A 34 -25.33 -7.89 -10.89
N ASP A 35 -24.53 -7.50 -11.87
CA ASP A 35 -23.42 -6.56 -11.71
C ASP A 35 -23.91 -5.22 -11.15
N ALA A 36 -25.04 -4.70 -11.64
CA ALA A 36 -25.64 -3.47 -11.12
C ALA A 36 -26.13 -3.59 -9.67
N ILE A 37 -26.64 -4.76 -9.26
CA ILE A 37 -27.03 -5.01 -7.86
C ILE A 37 -25.78 -5.04 -6.97
N PHE A 38 -24.74 -5.76 -7.40
CA PHE A 38 -23.48 -5.84 -6.65
C PHE A 38 -22.80 -4.48 -6.53
N SER A 39 -22.71 -3.71 -7.62
CA SER A 39 -22.17 -2.35 -7.60
C SER A 39 -22.92 -1.46 -6.59
N ARG A 40 -24.25 -1.41 -6.64
CA ARG A 40 -25.04 -0.62 -5.68
C ARG A 40 -24.88 -1.10 -4.23
N MET A 41 -24.68 -2.40 -4.02
CA MET A 41 -24.42 -2.95 -2.71
C MET A 41 -23.05 -2.49 -2.20
N VAL A 42 -22.00 -2.59 -3.02
CA VAL A 42 -20.65 -2.13 -2.69
C VAL A 42 -20.65 -0.63 -2.40
N ASP A 43 -21.32 0.19 -3.21
CA ASP A 43 -21.45 1.64 -2.97
C ASP A 43 -22.04 1.92 -1.58
N ARG A 44 -23.07 1.16 -1.18
CA ARG A 44 -23.68 1.30 0.16
C ARG A 44 -22.73 0.84 1.27
N CYS A 45 -21.95 -0.21 1.04
CA CYS A 45 -20.93 -0.66 1.98
C CYS A 45 -19.85 0.43 2.17
N ILE A 46 -19.40 1.09 1.10
CA ILE A 46 -18.43 2.19 1.16
C ILE A 46 -18.99 3.38 1.94
N VAL A 47 -20.24 3.78 1.69
CA VAL A 47 -20.90 4.84 2.47
C VAL A 47 -21.02 4.45 3.96
N GLN A 48 -21.22 3.17 4.26
CA GLN A 48 -21.28 2.71 5.65
C GLN A 48 -19.90 2.66 6.31
N ILE A 49 -18.86 2.30 5.57
CA ILE A 49 -17.45 2.37 6.00
C ILE A 49 -17.10 3.80 6.43
N ASP A 50 -17.44 4.79 5.61
CA ASP A 50 -17.22 6.21 5.92
C ASP A 50 -17.92 6.65 7.22
N ARG A 51 -19.17 6.24 7.42
CA ARG A 51 -19.87 6.52 8.69
C ARG A 51 -19.17 5.88 9.89
N TRP A 52 -18.77 4.62 9.77
CA TRP A 52 -18.08 3.93 10.85
C TRP A 52 -16.71 4.51 11.16
N TRP A 53 -16.04 5.10 10.17
CA TRP A 53 -14.83 5.87 10.39
C TRP A 53 -15.09 7.03 11.34
N HIS A 54 -16.14 7.83 11.08
CA HIS A 54 -16.52 8.96 11.92
C HIS A 54 -17.06 8.56 13.30
N ASP A 55 -17.76 7.43 13.40
CA ASP A 55 -18.29 6.90 14.65
C ASP A 55 -17.22 6.19 15.51
N GLY A 56 -16.00 6.01 15.00
CA GLY A 56 -14.92 5.27 15.68
C GLY A 56 -15.16 3.76 15.76
N GLN A 57 -16.04 3.21 14.92
CA GLN A 57 -16.37 1.79 14.85
C GLN A 57 -15.34 1.03 13.99
N HIS A 58 -14.09 1.02 14.46
CA HIS A 58 -12.94 0.56 13.68
C HIS A 58 -13.01 -0.91 13.28
N GLU A 59 -13.48 -1.79 14.16
CA GLU A 59 -13.58 -3.24 13.83
C GLU A 59 -14.66 -3.51 12.78
N GLN A 60 -15.81 -2.84 12.86
CA GLN A 60 -16.87 -2.94 11.85
C GLN A 60 -16.35 -2.46 10.49
N LEU A 61 -15.60 -1.35 10.50
CA LEU A 61 -14.96 -0.81 9.31
C LEU A 61 -13.98 -1.81 8.70
N ILE A 62 -13.03 -2.32 9.48
CA ILE A 62 -12.03 -3.29 8.99
C ILE A 62 -12.74 -4.50 8.36
N ASN A 63 -13.72 -5.08 9.05
CA ASN A 63 -14.46 -6.24 8.56
C ASN A 63 -15.22 -5.95 7.27
N MET A 64 -15.85 -4.78 7.16
CA MET A 64 -16.58 -4.39 5.96
C MET A 64 -15.63 -4.08 4.80
N THR A 65 -14.47 -3.50 5.08
CA THR A 65 -13.43 -3.32 4.06
C THR A 65 -12.99 -4.67 3.50
N TYR A 66 -12.75 -5.68 4.35
CA TYR A 66 -12.41 -7.03 3.87
C TYR A 66 -13.48 -7.63 2.95
N PHE A 67 -14.76 -7.36 3.23
CA PHE A 67 -15.86 -7.74 2.35
C PHE A 67 -15.79 -6.97 1.03
N VAL A 68 -15.66 -5.64 1.05
CA VAL A 68 -15.59 -4.80 -0.15
C VAL A 68 -14.43 -5.21 -1.06
N ILE A 69 -13.21 -5.36 -0.52
CA ILE A 69 -12.02 -5.73 -1.33
C ILE A 69 -12.05 -7.17 -1.85
N ALA A 70 -13.01 -8.00 -1.39
CA ALA A 70 -13.25 -9.32 -1.99
C ALA A 70 -14.05 -9.21 -3.30
N PHE A 71 -14.87 -8.16 -3.47
CA PHE A 71 -15.64 -7.89 -4.68
C PHE A 71 -14.98 -6.87 -5.59
N ASP A 72 -14.33 -5.87 -5.00
CA ASP A 72 -13.53 -4.86 -5.71
C ASP A 72 -12.09 -4.85 -5.15
N PRO A 73 -11.21 -5.74 -5.64
CA PRO A 73 -9.82 -5.80 -5.21
C PRO A 73 -9.00 -4.54 -5.55
N HIS A 74 -9.55 -3.65 -6.38
CA HIS A 74 -8.90 -2.41 -6.81
C HIS A 74 -9.29 -1.18 -5.98
N TYR A 75 -10.13 -1.36 -4.96
CA TYR A 75 -10.47 -0.30 -4.01
C TYR A 75 -9.30 0.01 -3.06
N ILE A 76 -8.36 0.84 -3.53
CA ILE A 76 -7.12 1.23 -2.84
C ILE A 76 -7.39 1.81 -1.45
N GLU A 77 -8.31 2.76 -1.35
CA GLU A 77 -8.67 3.45 -0.10
C GLU A 77 -9.08 2.46 1.01
N GLY A 78 -9.70 1.33 0.64
CA GLY A 78 -10.01 0.27 1.58
C GLY A 78 -8.76 -0.30 2.25
N TYR A 79 -7.75 -0.66 1.46
CA TYR A 79 -6.49 -1.18 1.99
C TYR A 79 -5.77 -0.15 2.87
N GLU A 80 -5.74 1.11 2.45
CA GLU A 80 -5.13 2.21 3.21
C GLU A 80 -5.77 2.37 4.59
N ASN A 81 -7.10 2.60 4.60
CA ASN A 81 -7.84 2.91 5.82
C ASN A 81 -7.85 1.73 6.79
N ALA A 82 -8.12 0.51 6.31
CA ALA A 82 -8.11 -0.66 7.19
C ALA A 82 -6.70 -1.01 7.65
N GLY A 83 -5.69 -0.88 6.78
CA GLY A 83 -4.29 -1.11 7.17
C GLY A 83 -3.82 -0.14 8.25
N TRP A 84 -4.19 1.15 8.13
CA TRP A 84 -3.86 2.16 9.13
C TRP A 84 -4.55 1.89 10.47
N LEU A 85 -5.82 1.46 10.44
CA LEU A 85 -6.57 1.07 11.65
C LEU A 85 -5.98 -0.18 12.31
N LEU A 86 -5.58 -1.18 11.53
CA LEU A 86 -4.88 -2.36 12.02
C LEU A 86 -3.56 -1.96 12.70
N TRP A 87 -2.78 -1.08 12.04
CA TRP A 87 -1.53 -0.58 12.58
C TRP A 87 -1.72 0.20 13.89
N SER A 88 -2.67 1.13 13.95
CA SER A 88 -2.98 1.90 15.17
C SER A 88 -3.51 1.00 16.31
N SER A 89 -4.10 -0.15 15.97
CA SER A 89 -4.56 -1.17 16.92
C SER A 89 -3.48 -2.20 17.28
N ASN A 90 -2.21 -1.97 16.93
CA ASN A 90 -1.07 -2.87 17.14
C ASN A 90 -1.20 -4.24 16.44
N ARG A 91 -2.06 -4.37 15.43
CA ARG A 91 -2.25 -5.56 14.59
C ARG A 91 -1.33 -5.49 13.39
N ASP A 92 -0.03 -5.33 13.68
CA ASP A 92 1.04 -5.05 12.71
C ASP A 92 1.12 -6.10 11.59
N GLU A 93 1.00 -7.39 11.92
CA GLU A 93 1.11 -8.49 10.96
C GLU A 93 -0.05 -8.51 9.97
N GLU A 94 -1.27 -8.23 10.46
CA GLU A 94 -2.46 -8.15 9.63
C GLU A 94 -2.41 -6.94 8.70
N ALA A 95 -1.91 -5.79 9.17
CA ALA A 95 -1.72 -4.60 8.34
C ALA A 95 -0.75 -4.88 7.18
N VAL A 96 0.40 -5.49 7.48
CA VAL A 96 1.40 -5.85 6.45
C VAL A 96 0.79 -6.84 5.44
N ALA A 97 0.11 -7.88 5.89
CA ALA A 97 -0.52 -8.86 5.01
C ALA A 97 -1.60 -8.22 4.12
N LEU A 98 -2.35 -7.25 4.66
CA LEU A 98 -3.36 -6.49 3.91
C LEU A 98 -2.71 -5.60 2.84
N TYR A 99 -1.66 -4.85 3.17
CA TYR A 99 -0.94 -4.03 2.19
C TYR A 99 -0.27 -4.86 1.10
N GLU A 100 0.33 -6.01 1.46
CA GLU A 100 0.87 -6.95 0.48
C GLU A 100 -0.21 -7.51 -0.45
N ARG A 101 -1.41 -7.77 0.06
CA ARG A 101 -2.57 -8.11 -0.76
C ARG A 101 -2.96 -6.94 -1.68
N GLY A 102 -2.93 -5.71 -1.17
CA GLY A 102 -3.13 -4.49 -1.95
C GLY A 102 -2.16 -4.40 -3.12
N ILE A 103 -0.86 -4.60 -2.89
CA ILE A 103 0.18 -4.64 -3.94
C ILE A 103 -0.10 -5.72 -4.98
N ARG A 104 -0.50 -6.93 -4.57
CA ARG A 104 -0.79 -8.02 -5.51
C ARG A 104 -1.95 -7.70 -6.45
N ASN A 105 -2.96 -6.97 -5.97
CA ASN A 105 -4.11 -6.58 -6.77
C ASN A 105 -3.89 -5.27 -7.53
N ASN A 106 -3.04 -4.38 -7.02
CA ASN A 106 -2.77 -3.04 -7.55
C ASN A 106 -1.25 -2.82 -7.66
N PRO A 107 -0.55 -3.57 -8.52
CA PRO A 107 0.92 -3.58 -8.56
C PRO A 107 1.53 -2.28 -9.06
N ASP A 108 0.73 -1.44 -9.73
CA ASP A 108 1.05 -0.17 -10.36
C ASP A 108 0.57 1.07 -9.58
N ALA A 109 -0.01 0.87 -8.40
CA ALA A 109 -0.38 1.94 -7.48
C ALA A 109 0.73 2.17 -6.44
N TYR A 110 1.08 3.43 -6.17
CA TYR A 110 2.16 3.76 -5.24
C TYR A 110 1.75 3.56 -3.77
N ASP A 111 0.45 3.63 -3.49
CA ASP A 111 -0.17 3.80 -2.18
C ASP A 111 0.25 2.68 -1.22
N MET A 112 0.12 1.43 -1.65
CA MET A 112 0.46 0.27 -0.81
C MET A 112 1.97 0.12 -0.60
N TYR A 113 2.79 0.53 -1.57
CA TYR A 113 4.24 0.58 -1.38
C TYR A 113 4.60 1.70 -0.40
N TYR A 114 3.96 2.87 -0.49
CA TYR A 114 4.16 3.96 0.44
C TYR A 114 3.78 3.56 1.88
N GLU A 115 2.62 2.91 2.07
CA GLU A 115 2.18 2.46 3.40
C GLU A 115 3.14 1.44 4.03
N LEU A 116 3.62 0.45 3.26
CA LEU A 116 4.66 -0.47 3.76
C LEU A 116 5.98 0.27 4.04
N GLY A 117 6.37 1.21 3.18
CA GLY A 117 7.53 2.07 3.40
C GLY A 117 7.44 2.87 4.69
N GLN A 118 6.29 3.49 4.96
CA GLN A 118 6.00 4.19 6.21
C GLN A 118 6.04 3.26 7.42
N TYR A 119 5.45 2.08 7.32
CA TYR A 119 5.47 1.08 8.37
C TYR A 119 6.92 0.72 8.76
N TYR A 120 7.77 0.40 7.78
CA TYR A 120 9.18 0.09 8.06
C TYR A 120 9.96 1.30 8.58
N TYR A 121 9.70 2.50 8.06
CA TYR A 121 10.35 3.74 8.47
C TYR A 121 9.99 4.17 9.89
N LEU A 122 8.70 4.21 10.22
CA LEU A 122 8.19 4.76 11.47
C LEU A 122 8.10 3.72 12.57
N ARG A 123 7.60 2.52 12.28
CA ARG A 123 7.30 1.50 13.28
C ARG A 123 8.49 0.59 13.56
N LYS A 124 9.08 -0.01 12.51
CA LYS A 124 10.18 -0.96 12.65
C LYS A 124 11.56 -0.30 12.72
N LYS A 125 11.68 0.95 12.26
CA LYS A 125 12.96 1.66 12.07
C LYS A 125 13.92 0.87 11.16
N ASP A 126 13.38 0.04 10.28
CA ASP A 126 14.13 -0.67 9.26
C ASP A 126 14.20 0.21 8.02
N TYR A 127 15.21 1.09 8.00
CA TYR A 127 15.36 2.08 6.94
C TYR A 127 15.74 1.45 5.60
N ALA A 128 16.42 0.31 5.60
CA ALA A 128 16.80 -0.38 4.38
C ALA A 128 15.56 -0.95 3.67
N LYS A 129 14.68 -1.60 4.43
CA LYS A 129 13.41 -2.10 3.89
C LYS A 129 12.45 -0.99 3.51
N ALA A 130 12.40 0.09 4.30
CA ALA A 130 11.62 1.29 3.95
C ALA A 130 12.07 1.88 2.60
N ARG A 131 13.38 1.96 2.36
CA ARG A 131 13.95 2.43 1.09
C ARG A 131 13.45 1.59 -0.08
N GLU A 132 13.50 0.27 0.01
CA GLU A 132 13.05 -0.64 -1.07
C GLU A 132 11.60 -0.37 -1.49
N TYR A 133 10.68 -0.24 -0.53
CA TYR A 133 9.28 0.06 -0.82
C TYR A 133 9.08 1.48 -1.37
N LEU A 134 9.76 2.48 -0.81
CA LEU A 134 9.60 3.86 -1.26
C LEU A 134 10.24 4.11 -2.64
N GLU A 135 11.38 3.48 -2.95
CA GLU A 135 11.97 3.49 -4.29
C GLU A 135 11.04 2.86 -5.33
N ARG A 136 10.26 1.85 -4.93
CA ARG A 136 9.21 1.28 -5.77
C ARG A 136 8.01 2.21 -5.92
N ALA A 137 7.59 2.87 -4.84
CA ALA A 137 6.47 3.81 -4.86
C ALA A 137 6.70 4.96 -5.85
N ILE A 138 7.91 5.55 -5.87
CA ILE A 138 8.24 6.67 -6.78
C ILE A 138 8.34 6.29 -8.26
N GLN A 139 8.26 5.00 -8.61
CA GLN A 139 8.17 4.57 -10.01
C GLN A 139 6.79 4.85 -10.62
N TYR A 140 5.79 5.11 -9.79
CA TYR A 140 4.42 5.38 -10.19
C TYR A 140 4.06 6.84 -9.91
N PRO A 141 3.00 7.40 -10.55
CA PRO A 141 2.51 8.73 -10.22
C PRO A 141 2.15 8.80 -8.73
N CYS A 142 2.89 9.59 -7.97
CA CYS A 142 2.73 9.70 -6.53
C CYS A 142 2.88 11.15 -6.08
N ASP A 143 2.43 11.43 -4.86
CA ASP A 143 2.50 12.76 -4.29
C ASP A 143 3.85 13.11 -3.64
N TRP A 144 4.03 14.39 -3.33
CA TRP A 144 5.26 14.94 -2.77
C TRP A 144 5.69 14.30 -1.44
N PHE A 145 4.74 13.81 -0.64
CA PHE A 145 5.03 13.22 0.67
C PHE A 145 5.81 11.91 0.56
N VAL A 146 5.63 11.15 -0.54
CA VAL A 146 6.36 9.90 -0.81
C VAL A 146 7.84 10.22 -1.04
N TRP A 147 8.12 11.21 -1.89
CA TRP A 147 9.47 11.71 -2.16
C TRP A 147 10.13 12.27 -0.90
N ASN A 148 9.36 13.00 -0.07
CA ASN A 148 9.90 13.57 1.16
C ASN A 148 10.31 12.46 2.15
N THR A 149 9.46 11.44 2.28
CA THR A 149 9.72 10.28 3.13
C THR A 149 10.95 9.50 2.66
N LEU A 150 11.09 9.31 1.34
CA LEU A 150 12.28 8.68 0.76
C LEU A 150 13.56 9.49 1.06
N GLY A 151 13.53 10.81 0.92
CA GLY A 151 14.66 11.67 1.27
C GLY A 151 15.06 11.55 2.75
N HIS A 152 14.08 11.48 3.65
CA HIS A 152 14.33 11.21 5.07
C HIS A 152 14.95 9.82 5.31
N VAL A 153 14.48 8.80 4.60
CA VAL A 153 15.02 7.43 4.69
C VAL A 153 16.48 7.39 4.22
N TYR A 154 16.82 8.00 3.09
CA TYR A 154 18.21 8.12 2.64
C TYR A 154 19.08 8.84 3.67
N ALA A 155 18.60 9.93 4.26
CA ALA A 155 19.33 10.65 5.29
C ALA A 155 19.58 9.79 6.55
N ARG A 156 18.61 8.96 6.95
CA ARG A 156 18.76 8.01 8.08
C ARG A 156 19.72 6.87 7.79
N LEU A 157 19.82 6.45 6.53
CA LEU A 157 20.81 5.46 6.07
C LEU A 157 22.22 6.04 5.92
N GLY A 158 22.39 7.35 6.07
CA GLY A 158 23.67 8.03 5.80
C GLY A 158 23.96 8.21 4.30
N GLU A 159 23.00 7.87 3.43
CA GLU A 159 23.06 8.08 1.98
C GLU A 159 22.79 9.56 1.64
N ARG A 160 23.63 10.45 2.19
CA ARG A 160 23.47 11.91 2.15
C ARG A 160 23.25 12.46 0.74
N GLN A 161 24.08 12.04 -0.22
CA GLN A 161 24.00 12.54 -1.59
C GLN A 161 22.64 12.22 -2.23
N LYS A 162 22.16 10.99 -2.07
CA LYS A 162 20.83 10.59 -2.57
C LYS A 162 19.70 11.35 -1.87
N ALA A 163 19.83 11.63 -0.57
CA ALA A 163 18.84 12.44 0.16
C ALA A 163 18.74 13.86 -0.45
N ILE A 164 19.89 14.49 -0.73
CA ILE A 164 19.96 15.81 -1.36
C ILE A 164 19.30 15.78 -2.75
N GLU A 165 19.70 14.83 -3.59
CA GLU A 165 19.15 14.67 -4.95
C GLU A 165 17.64 14.45 -4.92
N THR A 166 17.16 13.58 -4.01
CA THR A 166 15.73 13.27 -3.86
C THR A 166 14.94 14.51 -3.46
N TRP A 167 15.43 15.31 -2.51
CA TRP A 167 14.76 16.53 -2.07
C TRP A 167 14.83 17.67 -3.09
N GLN A 168 15.92 17.79 -3.84
CA GLN A 168 16.00 18.73 -4.97
C GLN A 168 14.99 18.37 -6.06
N GLU A 169 14.90 17.08 -6.42
CA GLU A 169 13.94 16.59 -7.41
C GLU A 169 12.50 16.77 -6.94
N LEU A 170 12.22 16.52 -5.65
CA LEU A 170 10.94 16.82 -5.03
C LEU A 170 10.54 18.30 -5.21
N LEU A 171 11.44 19.24 -4.94
CA LEU A 171 11.15 20.67 -5.06
C LEU A 171 10.92 21.08 -6.52
N ARG A 172 11.59 20.39 -7.46
CA ARG A 172 11.41 20.59 -8.90
C ARG A 172 10.08 20.04 -9.40
N ARG A 173 9.69 18.84 -8.95
CA ARG A 173 8.47 18.14 -9.38
C ARG A 173 7.20 18.73 -8.79
N PHE A 174 7.26 19.20 -7.54
CA PHE A 174 6.09 19.67 -6.79
C PHE A 174 6.25 21.12 -6.36
N PRO A 175 6.30 22.08 -7.30
CA PRO A 175 6.48 23.50 -7.00
C PRO A 175 5.31 24.10 -6.22
N MET A 176 4.15 23.42 -6.17
CA MET A 176 2.93 23.88 -5.51
C MET A 176 2.61 23.13 -4.20
N MET A 177 3.56 22.38 -3.63
CA MET A 177 3.35 21.73 -2.33
C MET A 177 3.15 22.76 -1.20
N PRO A 178 2.56 22.36 -0.06
CA PRO A 178 2.36 23.26 1.07
C PRO A 178 3.65 23.98 1.49
N VAL A 179 3.57 25.30 1.71
CA VAL A 179 4.74 26.16 1.94
C VAL A 179 5.57 25.68 3.14
N ASN A 180 4.91 25.27 4.23
CA ASN A 180 5.56 24.71 5.41
C ASN A 180 6.39 23.44 5.10
N GLN A 181 5.90 22.58 4.20
CA GLN A 181 6.61 21.38 3.77
C GLN A 181 7.80 21.74 2.88
N MET A 182 7.61 22.70 1.97
CA MET A 182 8.68 23.22 1.13
C MET A 182 9.83 23.82 1.95
N GLU A 183 9.50 24.63 2.97
CA GLU A 183 10.47 25.21 3.89
C GLU A 183 11.19 24.15 4.71
N ALA A 184 10.49 23.12 5.19
CA ALA A 184 11.09 22.00 5.90
C ALA A 184 12.11 21.26 5.02
N VAL A 185 11.79 21.01 3.74
CA VAL A 185 12.73 20.38 2.80
C VAL A 185 13.94 21.28 2.54
N ARG A 186 13.75 22.58 2.32
CA ARG A 186 14.86 23.53 2.14
C ARG A 186 15.78 23.58 3.37
N LYS A 187 15.21 23.51 4.57
CA LYS A 187 15.98 23.40 5.81
C LYS A 187 16.79 22.10 5.84
N ASN A 188 16.16 20.96 5.56
CA ASN A 188 16.86 19.67 5.53
C ASN A 188 18.03 19.67 4.55
N LEU A 189 17.84 20.25 3.36
CA LEU A 189 18.90 20.44 2.37
C LEU A 189 20.04 21.30 2.92
N ARG A 190 19.74 22.45 3.52
CA ARG A 190 20.75 23.32 4.13
C ARG A 190 21.55 22.59 5.20
N ASP A 191 20.88 21.90 6.11
CA ASP A 191 21.53 21.15 7.20
C ASP A 191 22.40 19.99 6.66
N LEU A 192 21.96 19.37 5.57
CA LEU A 192 22.73 18.38 4.82
C LEU A 192 23.72 18.99 3.81
N MET A 193 23.93 20.28 3.73
CA MET A 193 25.02 20.86 2.91
C MET A 193 26.07 21.49 3.83
N THR A 194 25.65 22.22 4.86
CA THR A 194 26.57 22.86 5.83
C THR A 194 27.44 21.87 6.60
N ARG A 195 26.99 20.63 6.82
CA ARG A 195 27.82 19.57 7.42
C ARG A 195 29.04 19.15 6.56
N GLU A 196 29.15 19.57 5.30
CA GLU A 196 30.38 19.43 4.50
C GLU A 196 31.42 20.51 4.83
N GLU A 197 30.98 21.67 5.34
CA GLU A 197 31.82 22.86 5.49
C GLU A 197 32.60 22.90 6.80
N THR A 198 32.36 21.98 7.74
CA THR A 198 33.27 21.75 8.87
C THR A 198 34.38 20.82 8.39
N PRO A 199 35.59 21.32 8.06
CA PRO A 199 36.71 20.46 7.73
C PRO A 199 37.08 19.67 8.98
N SER A 200 37.45 18.41 8.79
CA SER A 200 38.11 17.58 9.80
C SER A 200 39.25 18.37 10.45
N ALA A 201 38.99 18.98 11.61
CA ALA A 201 40.01 19.56 12.47
C ALA A 201 40.82 18.40 13.06
N GLY A 202 41.84 17.95 12.35
CA GLY A 202 42.59 16.78 12.76
C GLY A 202 43.66 16.33 11.78
N GLU A 203 44.51 17.23 11.31
CA GLU A 203 45.84 16.89 10.79
C GLU A 203 46.72 18.16 10.76
N THR A 204 46.91 18.77 11.95
CA THR A 204 48.13 19.55 12.21
C THR A 204 49.11 18.64 12.92
N SER A 205 49.89 17.89 12.13
CA SER A 205 51.06 17.15 12.58
C SER A 205 52.31 17.85 12.06
N GLN A 206 52.82 18.81 12.83
CA GLN A 206 54.24 19.17 12.89
C GLN A 206 54.58 19.55 14.34
N PRO A 207 55.74 19.11 14.81
CA PRO A 207 56.92 19.97 14.70
C PRO A 207 58.02 19.41 13.79
#